data_AF-A0A3B4EST0-F1
#
_entry.id   AF-A0A3B4EST0-F1
#
_cell.length_a   1.000
_cell.length_b   1.000
_cell.length_c   1.000
_cell.angle_alpha   90.00
_cell.angle_beta   90.00
_cell.angle_gamma   90.00
#
_symmetry.space_group_name_H-M   'P 1'
#
loop_
_entity.id
_entity.type
_entity.pdbx_description
1 polymer ?
#
loop_
_entity_poly.entity_id
_entity_poly.type
_entity_poly.pdbx_seq_one_letter_code
_entity_poly.pdbx_strand_id
1 'polypeptide(L)'
;MIDTVTGPVAQPFAAQLKALIDLEGRYQPKLSGLRFIESAQDNGLRMTSRLRELEVNDLLSLTRFFGFSSESFSLAVSLLDRFLSVMKIQPKHLPCVGLCCFYIAVKSTEEEKNVPLANDLIRISQNRFTVSDMMRMEKIIMEKLYWKVKAPTALRFLRVFHSHVLEQLDAESMKILSLERLEAQLKACHCSFVFSKIKPSLLALALLCFEAHDEHDPEYLDKISEALSNLQQQLNIKDGDLVCMRELVGKCLAEYATTKCCRPNVQRLRWTISGRTARQLKHSYYKITHLPTIPESAC
;
A
#
# COMPACT_ATOMS: atom_id res chain seq x y z
N MET A 1 16.00 -8.72 -44.11
CA MET A 1 14.67 -8.24 -43.68
C MET A 1 14.48 -8.72 -42.27
N ILE A 2 14.51 -7.78 -41.32
CA ILE A 2 14.54 -8.06 -39.89
C ILE A 2 13.10 -8.05 -39.40
N ASP A 3 12.68 -9.16 -38.77
CA ASP A 3 11.36 -9.30 -38.16
C ASP A 3 11.17 -8.24 -37.08
N THR A 4 10.18 -7.38 -37.30
CA THR A 4 9.66 -6.44 -36.31
C THR A 4 8.99 -7.22 -35.19
N VAL A 5 9.62 -7.19 -34.01
CA VAL A 5 9.04 -7.59 -32.73
C VAL A 5 7.78 -6.77 -32.49
N THR A 6 6.61 -7.38 -32.69
CA THR A 6 5.32 -6.85 -32.26
C THR A 6 5.35 -6.70 -30.73
N GLY A 7 5.20 -5.47 -30.25
CA GLY A 7 4.95 -5.19 -28.83
C GLY A 7 3.69 -5.91 -28.32
N PRO A 8 3.44 -5.92 -26.99
CA PRO A 8 2.31 -6.62 -26.42
C PRO A 8 1.01 -6.03 -26.97
N VAL A 9 0.29 -6.82 -27.76
CA VAL A 9 -1.03 -6.45 -28.29
C VAL A 9 -1.91 -6.07 -27.10
N ALA A 10 -2.37 -4.82 -27.06
CA ALA A 10 -3.27 -4.33 -26.03
C ALA A 10 -4.53 -5.20 -26.00
N GLN A 11 -4.72 -5.96 -24.93
CA GLN A 11 -5.91 -6.78 -24.77
C GLN A 11 -7.14 -5.87 -24.59
N PRO A 12 -8.32 -6.25 -25.13
CA PRO A 12 -9.55 -5.52 -24.88
C PRO A 12 -9.80 -5.37 -23.37
N PHE A 13 -10.19 -4.16 -22.92
CA PHE A 13 -10.45 -3.85 -21.51
C PHE A 13 -11.31 -4.92 -20.80
N ALA A 14 -12.38 -5.37 -21.45
CA ALA A 14 -13.27 -6.41 -20.92
C ALA A 14 -12.55 -7.75 -20.65
N ALA A 15 -11.61 -8.15 -21.50
CA ALA A 15 -10.83 -9.38 -21.32
C ALA A 15 -9.84 -9.24 -20.15
N GLN A 16 -9.18 -8.09 -20.05
CA GLN A 16 -8.28 -7.78 -18.94
C GLN A 16 -9.04 -7.73 -17.61
N LEU A 17 -10.20 -7.08 -17.59
CA LEU A 17 -11.05 -6.96 -16.41
C LEU A 17 -11.54 -8.33 -15.93
N LYS A 18 -12.05 -9.16 -16.85
CA LYS A 18 -12.50 -10.52 -16.53
C LYS A 18 -11.38 -11.36 -15.92
N ALA A 19 -10.17 -11.30 -16.50
CA ALA A 19 -9.01 -12.00 -15.98
C ALA A 19 -8.65 -11.54 -14.54
N LEU A 20 -8.72 -10.23 -14.26
CA LEU A 20 -8.46 -9.70 -12.92
C LEU A 20 -9.51 -10.15 -11.90
N ILE A 21 -10.80 -10.16 -12.25
CA ILE A 21 -11.89 -10.62 -11.39
C ILE A 21 -11.77 -12.13 -11.09
N ASP A 22 -11.45 -12.94 -12.10
CA ASP A 22 -11.22 -14.38 -11.94
C ASP A 22 -10.01 -14.68 -11.03
N LEU A 23 -8.99 -13.81 -11.05
CA LEU A 23 -7.91 -13.88 -10.08
C LEU A 23 -8.37 -13.40 -8.69
N GLU A 24 -9.16 -12.33 -8.59
CA GLU A 24 -9.56 -11.73 -7.31
C GLU A 24 -10.13 -12.76 -6.34
N GLY A 25 -11.07 -13.59 -6.81
CA GLY A 25 -11.68 -14.64 -5.97
C GLY A 25 -10.68 -15.66 -5.41
N ARG A 26 -9.55 -15.89 -6.09
CA ARG A 26 -8.52 -16.86 -5.69
C ARG A 26 -7.53 -16.32 -4.65
N TYR A 27 -7.49 -15.00 -4.48
CA TYR A 27 -6.50 -14.31 -3.64
C TYR A 27 -7.14 -13.59 -2.45
N GLN A 28 -8.46 -13.70 -2.25
CA GLN A 28 -9.13 -13.18 -1.07
C GLN A 28 -8.61 -13.81 0.23
N PRO A 29 -8.37 -13.01 1.29
CA PRO A 29 -8.08 -13.55 2.61
C PRO A 29 -9.28 -14.33 3.18
N LYS A 30 -9.01 -15.33 4.02
CA LYS A 30 -10.07 -16.10 4.67
C LYS A 30 -10.76 -15.27 5.75
N LEU A 31 -12.04 -14.93 5.51
CA LEU A 31 -12.83 -14.13 6.44
C LEU A 31 -12.92 -14.73 7.86
N SER A 32 -12.92 -16.07 7.97
CA SER A 32 -12.93 -16.74 9.28
C SER A 32 -11.70 -16.39 10.13
N GLY A 33 -10.52 -16.29 9.51
CA GLY A 33 -9.29 -15.88 10.18
C GLY A 33 -9.31 -14.41 10.60
N LEU A 34 -9.74 -13.53 9.69
CA LEU A 34 -9.81 -12.09 9.96
C LEU A 34 -10.79 -11.74 11.09
N ARG A 35 -11.93 -12.44 11.20
CA ARG A 35 -12.90 -12.25 12.30
C ARG A 35 -12.30 -12.55 13.67
N PHE A 36 -11.34 -13.48 13.78
CA PHE A 36 -10.65 -13.73 15.05
C PHE A 36 -9.73 -12.58 15.46
N ILE A 37 -9.14 -11.88 14.48
CA ILE A 37 -8.28 -10.71 14.73
C ILE A 37 -9.14 -9.51 15.14
N GLU A 38 -10.31 -9.35 14.52
CA GLU A 38 -11.26 -8.27 14.81
C GLU A 38 -11.88 -8.39 16.21
N SER A 39 -12.20 -9.61 16.64
CA SER A 39 -12.82 -9.88 17.95
C SER A 39 -11.83 -10.03 19.11
N ALA A 40 -10.53 -10.00 18.83
CA ALA A 40 -9.50 -10.19 19.85
C ALA A 40 -9.40 -8.99 20.79
N GLN A 41 -9.43 -9.25 22.10
CA GLN A 41 -9.14 -8.24 23.11
C GLN A 41 -7.64 -7.93 23.16
N ASP A 42 -7.32 -6.69 23.48
CA ASP A 42 -5.95 -6.20 23.57
C ASP A 42 -5.31 -6.54 24.92
N ASN A 43 -4.91 -7.80 25.05
CA ASN A 43 -4.22 -8.32 26.23
C ASN A 43 -2.75 -8.68 25.95
N GLY A 44 -2.22 -8.27 24.79
CA GLY A 44 -0.85 -8.57 24.34
C GLY A 44 -0.58 -10.02 23.93
N LEU A 45 -1.55 -10.93 24.07
CA LEU A 45 -1.36 -12.37 23.78
C LEU A 45 -1.79 -12.76 22.37
N ARG A 46 -2.66 -11.98 21.74
CA ARG A 46 -3.27 -12.30 20.44
C ARG A 46 -3.12 -11.15 19.47
N MET A 47 -3.13 -11.49 18.19
CA MET A 47 -3.25 -10.51 17.12
C MET A 47 -4.57 -9.75 17.21
N THR A 48 -4.49 -8.44 17.08
CA THR A 48 -5.63 -7.52 17.04
C THR A 48 -5.61 -6.73 15.74
N SER A 49 -6.74 -6.12 15.37
CA SER A 49 -6.82 -5.20 14.23
C SER A 49 -5.79 -4.08 14.39
N ARG A 50 -5.72 -3.46 15.57
CA ARG A 50 -4.77 -2.38 15.90
C ARG A 50 -3.32 -2.75 15.63
N LEU A 51 -2.88 -3.95 16.01
CA LEU A 51 -1.50 -4.40 15.76
C LEU A 51 -1.21 -4.52 14.27
N ARG A 52 -2.17 -5.02 13.48
CA ARG A 52 -2.05 -5.07 12.02
C ARG A 52 -1.97 -3.66 11.43
N GLU A 53 -2.80 -2.72 11.89
CA GLU A 53 -2.80 -1.33 11.40
C GLU A 53 -1.46 -0.62 11.70
N LEU A 54 -0.88 -0.84 12.88
CA LEU A 54 0.46 -0.34 13.23
C LEU A 54 1.53 -0.90 12.28
N GLU A 55 1.54 -2.22 12.07
CA GLU A 55 2.49 -2.87 11.15
C GLU A 55 2.36 -2.32 9.73
N VAL A 56 1.13 -2.15 9.21
CA VAL A 56 0.94 -1.61 7.85
C VAL A 56 1.38 -0.14 7.75
N ASN A 57 1.22 0.67 8.80
CA ASN A 57 1.77 2.03 8.83
C ASN A 57 3.30 2.03 8.83
N ASP A 58 3.95 1.08 9.51
CA ASP A 58 5.39 0.91 9.47
C ASP A 58 5.87 0.50 8.07
N LEU A 59 5.17 -0.44 7.42
CA LEU A 59 5.44 -0.82 6.02
C LEU A 59 5.28 0.37 5.06
N LEU A 60 4.25 1.21 5.25
CA LEU A 60 4.05 2.41 4.44
C LEU A 60 5.20 3.41 4.61
N SER A 61 5.72 3.54 5.84
CA SER A 61 6.88 4.39 6.14
C SER A 61 8.14 3.86 5.48
N LEU A 62 8.35 2.54 5.48
CA LEU A 62 9.45 1.89 4.77
C LEU A 62 9.33 2.06 3.25
N THR A 63 8.15 1.89 2.65
CA THR A 63 7.91 2.17 1.23
C THR A 63 8.36 3.57 0.87
N ARG A 64 7.99 4.58 1.67
CA ARG A 64 8.40 5.97 1.46
C ARG A 64 9.90 6.17 1.63
N PHE A 65 10.51 5.56 2.64
CA PHE A 65 11.94 5.68 2.91
C PHE A 65 12.80 5.14 1.77
N PHE A 66 12.44 3.98 1.21
CA PHE A 66 13.18 3.36 0.10
C PHE A 66 12.75 3.87 -1.28
N GLY A 67 11.67 4.65 -1.36
CA GLY A 67 11.12 5.11 -2.64
C GLY A 67 10.53 3.98 -3.49
N PHE A 68 10.03 2.91 -2.88
CA PHE A 68 9.39 1.81 -3.61
C PHE A 68 8.02 2.20 -4.16
N SER A 69 7.59 1.48 -5.19
CA SER A 69 6.31 1.71 -5.84
C SER A 69 5.10 1.43 -4.93
N SER A 70 3.98 2.08 -5.23
CA SER A 70 2.68 1.81 -4.60
C SER A 70 2.21 0.36 -4.79
N GLU A 71 2.68 -0.31 -5.85
CA GLU A 71 2.40 -1.72 -6.15
C GLU A 71 3.08 -2.62 -5.11
N SER A 72 4.35 -2.36 -4.80
CA SER A 72 5.11 -3.07 -3.75
C SER A 72 4.40 -2.99 -2.39
N PHE A 73 3.92 -1.81 -2.02
CA PHE A 73 3.16 -1.64 -0.78
C PHE A 73 1.83 -2.40 -0.80
N SER A 74 1.03 -2.22 -1.85
CA SER A 74 -0.29 -2.86 -1.96
C SER A 74 -0.19 -4.39 -1.98
N LEU A 75 0.85 -4.92 -2.64
CA LEU A 75 1.16 -6.34 -2.66
C LEU A 75 1.61 -6.84 -1.28
N ALA A 76 2.46 -6.09 -0.57
CA ALA A 76 2.88 -6.44 0.79
C ALA A 76 1.69 -6.55 1.75
N VAL A 77 0.76 -5.59 1.70
CA VAL A 77 -0.46 -5.60 2.50
C VAL A 77 -1.34 -6.80 2.14
N SER A 78 -1.52 -7.09 0.86
CA SER A 78 -2.28 -8.27 0.41
C SER A 78 -1.66 -9.58 0.93
N LEU A 79 -0.34 -9.72 0.88
CA LEU A 79 0.36 -10.89 1.42
C LEU A 79 0.18 -11.00 2.93
N LEU A 80 0.32 -9.89 3.65
CA LEU A 80 0.14 -9.84 5.10
C LEU A 80 -1.27 -10.28 5.50
N ASP A 81 -2.31 -9.67 4.92
CA ASP A 81 -3.70 -9.98 5.27
C ASP A 81 -4.07 -11.43 4.94
N ARG A 82 -3.62 -11.94 3.78
CA ARG A 82 -3.82 -13.34 3.41
C ARG A 82 -3.12 -14.28 4.36
N PHE A 83 -1.90 -13.97 4.77
CA PHE A 83 -1.15 -14.79 5.71
C PHE A 83 -1.79 -14.80 7.10
N LEU A 84 -2.14 -13.62 7.63
CA LEU A 84 -2.84 -13.46 8.91
C LEU A 84 -4.20 -14.18 8.92
N SER A 85 -4.87 -14.27 7.77
CA SER A 85 -6.14 -14.98 7.64
C SER A 85 -6.04 -16.51 7.74
N VAL A 86 -4.85 -17.08 7.51
CA VAL A 86 -4.63 -18.55 7.53
C VAL A 86 -3.73 -19.01 8.67
N MET A 87 -2.98 -18.11 9.30
CA MET A 87 -2.02 -18.41 10.36
C MET A 87 -2.32 -17.64 11.64
N LYS A 88 -2.39 -18.38 12.76
CA LYS A 88 -2.43 -17.79 14.10
C LYS A 88 -1.01 -17.43 14.51
N ILE A 89 -0.69 -16.13 14.49
CA ILE A 89 0.61 -15.64 14.94
C ILE A 89 0.51 -14.98 16.32
N GLN A 90 1.61 -14.97 17.05
CA GLN A 90 1.74 -14.16 18.26
C GLN A 90 2.20 -12.75 17.87
N PRO A 91 1.75 -11.68 18.56
CA PRO A 91 2.15 -10.30 18.29
C PRO A 91 3.67 -10.08 18.16
N LYS A 92 4.47 -10.79 18.96
CA LYS A 92 5.94 -10.72 18.92
C LYS A 92 6.57 -11.09 17.57
N HIS A 93 5.87 -11.87 16.75
CA HIS A 93 6.36 -12.29 15.43
C HIS A 93 5.84 -11.40 14.29
N LEU A 94 4.88 -10.52 14.56
CA LEU A 94 4.27 -9.66 13.55
C LEU A 94 5.28 -8.83 12.78
N PRO A 95 6.28 -8.16 13.41
CA PRO A 95 7.23 -7.35 12.64
C PRO A 95 8.11 -8.18 11.70
N CYS A 96 8.41 -9.43 12.08
CA CYS A 96 9.12 -10.35 11.20
C CYS A 96 8.25 -10.78 10.02
N VAL A 97 6.98 -11.10 10.27
CA VAL A 97 6.01 -11.46 9.23
C VAL A 97 5.78 -10.30 8.27
N GLY A 98 5.50 -9.10 8.77
CA GLY A 98 5.25 -7.91 7.96
C GLY A 98 6.44 -7.54 7.10
N LEU A 99 7.65 -7.50 7.67
CA LEU A 99 8.86 -7.22 6.90
C LEU A 99 9.17 -8.30 5.85
N CYS A 100 8.86 -9.57 6.12
CA CYS A 100 9.00 -10.63 5.12
C CYS A 100 7.99 -10.49 3.99
N CYS A 101 6.71 -10.20 4.28
CA CYS A 101 5.70 -9.92 3.25
C CYS A 101 6.13 -8.73 2.38
N PHE A 102 6.67 -7.68 3.01
CA PHE A 102 7.22 -6.53 2.31
C PHE A 102 8.40 -6.89 1.42
N TYR A 103 9.33 -7.71 1.91
CA TYR A 103 10.48 -8.14 1.13
C TYR A 103 10.10 -9.02 -0.06
N ILE A 104 9.15 -9.94 0.12
CA ILE A 104 8.60 -10.77 -0.96
C ILE A 104 7.95 -9.88 -2.03
N ALA A 105 7.19 -8.87 -1.60
CA ALA A 105 6.56 -7.92 -2.51
C ALA A 105 7.61 -7.15 -3.32
N VAL A 106 8.58 -6.52 -2.65
CA VAL A 106 9.67 -5.75 -3.28
C VAL A 106 10.45 -6.61 -4.28
N LYS A 107 10.79 -7.86 -3.94
CA LYS A 107 11.45 -8.80 -4.87
C LYS A 107 10.61 -9.14 -6.10
N SER A 108 9.29 -8.99 -6.02
CA SER A 108 8.37 -9.37 -7.09
C SER A 108 8.02 -8.23 -8.03
N THR A 109 8.17 -6.98 -7.58
CA THR A 109 7.67 -5.78 -8.29
C THR A 109 8.78 -4.78 -8.64
N GLU A 110 9.84 -4.69 -7.85
CA GLU A 110 10.96 -3.77 -8.10
C GLU A 110 12.05 -4.44 -8.95
N GLU A 111 12.88 -3.63 -9.61
CA GLU A 111 14.05 -4.13 -10.32
C GLU A 111 15.06 -4.75 -9.34
N GLU A 112 15.75 -5.81 -9.76
CA GLU A 112 16.69 -6.56 -8.91
C GLU A 112 17.75 -5.65 -8.25
N LYS A 113 18.24 -4.64 -8.98
CA LYS A 113 19.21 -3.67 -8.49
C LYS A 113 18.69 -2.76 -7.36
N ASN A 114 17.37 -2.60 -7.26
CA ASN A 114 16.70 -1.77 -6.26
C ASN A 114 16.32 -2.57 -5.00
N VAL A 115 16.41 -3.91 -5.05
CA VAL A 115 16.07 -4.77 -3.91
C VAL A 115 17.18 -4.67 -2.85
N PRO A 116 16.88 -4.20 -1.62
CA PRO A 116 17.88 -4.06 -0.58
C PRO A 116 18.31 -5.43 -0.05
N LEU A 117 19.51 -5.49 0.51
CA LEU A 117 19.95 -6.68 1.25
C LEU A 117 19.04 -6.86 2.48
N ALA A 118 18.71 -8.12 2.80
CA ALA A 118 17.90 -8.45 3.97
C ALA A 118 18.44 -7.83 5.27
N ASN A 119 19.76 -7.81 5.44
CA ASN A 119 20.41 -7.20 6.60
C ASN A 119 20.17 -5.68 6.70
N ASP A 120 20.18 -4.97 5.58
CA ASP A 120 19.93 -3.53 5.56
C ASP A 120 18.46 -3.24 5.82
N LEU A 121 17.56 -4.03 5.26
CA LEU A 121 16.12 -3.90 5.49
C LEU A 121 15.77 -4.12 6.98
N ILE A 122 16.34 -5.14 7.63
CA ILE A 122 16.17 -5.38 9.07
C ILE A 122 16.74 -4.21 9.89
N ARG A 123 17.94 -3.75 9.55
CA ARG A 123 18.60 -2.64 10.26
C ARG A 123 17.79 -1.35 10.18
N ILE A 124 17.30 -1.00 8.98
CA ILE A 124 16.56 0.24 8.72
C ILE A 124 15.18 0.20 9.37
N SER A 125 14.50 -0.96 9.34
CA SER A 125 13.22 -1.16 10.02
C SER A 125 13.33 -1.23 11.56
N GLN A 126 14.55 -1.19 12.11
CA GLN A 126 14.83 -1.25 13.56
C GLN A 126 14.25 -2.50 14.24
N ASN A 127 14.06 -3.55 13.46
CA ASN A 127 13.50 -4.80 13.91
C ASN A 127 14.54 -5.69 14.61
N ARG A 128 14.09 -6.44 15.62
CA ARG A 128 14.95 -7.29 16.45
C ARG A 128 14.83 -8.77 16.09
N PHE A 129 15.26 -9.13 14.89
CA PHE A 129 15.41 -10.52 14.45
C PHE A 129 16.57 -10.69 13.47
N THR A 130 17.01 -11.92 13.24
CA THR A 130 18.16 -12.19 12.38
C THR A 130 17.75 -12.39 10.92
N VAL A 131 18.70 -12.28 10.00
CA VAL A 131 18.48 -12.65 8.58
C VAL A 131 18.02 -14.10 8.46
N SER A 132 18.53 -15.02 9.31
CA SER A 132 18.08 -16.42 9.31
C SER A 132 16.61 -16.55 9.68
N ASP A 133 16.10 -15.73 10.61
CA ASP A 133 14.69 -15.74 10.98
C ASP A 133 13.81 -15.21 9.84
N MET A 134 14.27 -14.15 9.17
CA MET A 134 13.61 -13.58 8.00
C MET A 134 13.50 -14.60 6.86
N MET A 135 14.59 -15.30 6.52
CA MET A 135 14.59 -16.32 5.46
C MET A 135 13.69 -17.51 5.81
N ARG A 136 13.66 -17.92 7.08
CA ARG A 136 12.75 -18.97 7.55
C ARG A 136 11.29 -18.53 7.44
N MET A 137 10.99 -17.30 7.86
CA MET A 137 9.64 -16.75 7.81
C MET A 137 9.16 -16.54 6.37
N GLU A 138 10.02 -16.08 5.47
CA GLU A 138 9.74 -15.98 4.04
C GLU A 138 9.31 -17.33 3.46
N LYS A 139 10.06 -18.40 3.75
CA LYS A 139 9.69 -19.75 3.32
C LYS A 139 8.31 -20.16 3.85
N ILE A 140 8.04 -19.91 5.14
CA ILE A 140 6.74 -20.23 5.75
C ILE A 140 5.60 -19.46 5.07
N ILE A 141 5.78 -18.17 4.79
CA ILE A 141 4.77 -17.34 4.10
C ILE A 141 4.50 -17.90 2.70
N MET A 142 5.55 -18.18 1.94
CA MET A 142 5.44 -18.72 0.58
C MET A 142 4.72 -20.07 0.57
N GLU A 143 5.04 -20.97 1.49
CA GLU A 143 4.39 -22.28 1.62
C GLU A 143 2.91 -22.13 2.01
N LYS A 144 2.59 -21.28 3.01
CA LYS A 144 1.20 -21.08 3.48
C LYS A 144 0.32 -20.37 2.46
N LEU A 145 0.91 -19.58 1.58
CA LEU A 145 0.21 -18.92 0.47
C LEU A 145 0.30 -19.71 -0.85
N TYR A 146 0.83 -20.94 -0.83
CA TYR A 146 0.97 -21.80 -2.00
C TYR A 146 1.70 -21.14 -3.17
N TRP A 147 2.73 -20.33 -2.86
CA TRP A 147 3.53 -19.57 -3.83
C TRP A 147 2.71 -18.58 -4.69
N LYS A 148 1.46 -18.29 -4.29
CA LYS A 148 0.57 -17.35 -4.97
C LYS A 148 0.90 -15.93 -4.52
N VAL A 149 1.99 -15.37 -5.02
CA VAL A 149 2.45 -14.02 -4.64
C VAL A 149 1.68 -12.95 -5.38
N LYS A 150 1.64 -13.00 -6.71
CA LYS A 150 1.07 -11.96 -7.60
C LYS A 150 -0.46 -11.87 -7.52
N ALA A 151 -0.98 -11.26 -6.46
CA ALA A 151 -2.40 -11.00 -6.25
C ALA A 151 -2.86 -9.79 -7.09
N PRO A 152 -4.13 -9.78 -7.58
CA PRO A 152 -4.72 -8.57 -8.13
C PRO A 152 -5.01 -7.58 -6.99
N THR A 153 -4.13 -6.61 -6.81
CA THR A 153 -4.23 -5.58 -5.77
C THR A 153 -5.33 -4.56 -6.10
N ALA A 154 -5.83 -3.85 -5.09
CA ALA A 154 -6.77 -2.75 -5.31
C ALA A 154 -6.17 -1.66 -6.20
N LEU A 155 -4.84 -1.45 -6.11
CA LEU A 155 -4.11 -0.52 -6.97
C LEU A 155 -4.16 -0.94 -8.45
N ARG A 156 -4.00 -2.25 -8.73
CA ARG A 156 -4.09 -2.79 -10.09
C ARG A 156 -5.46 -2.50 -10.71
N PHE A 157 -6.54 -2.76 -9.96
CA PHE A 157 -7.91 -2.44 -10.39
C PHE A 157 -8.09 -0.93 -10.58
N LEU A 158 -7.63 -0.14 -9.61
CA LEU A 158 -7.73 1.32 -9.64
C LEU A 158 -7.11 1.91 -10.90
N ARG A 159 -5.89 1.50 -11.27
CA ARG A 159 -5.20 1.95 -12.48
C ARG A 159 -5.93 1.55 -13.76
N VAL A 160 -6.47 0.33 -13.81
CA VAL A 160 -7.24 -0.18 -14.97
C VAL A 160 -8.54 0.59 -15.14
N PHE A 161 -9.27 0.81 -14.04
CA PHE A 161 -10.51 1.59 -14.04
C PHE A 161 -10.26 3.04 -14.37
N HIS A 162 -9.24 3.66 -13.78
CA HIS A 162 -8.84 5.02 -14.04
C HIS A 162 -8.51 5.24 -15.52
N SER A 163 -7.66 4.40 -16.12
CA SER A 163 -7.36 4.47 -17.56
C SER A 163 -8.61 4.37 -18.43
N HIS A 164 -9.50 3.42 -18.12
CA HIS A 164 -10.72 3.22 -18.90
C HIS A 164 -11.72 4.37 -18.78
N VAL A 165 -11.84 4.97 -17.60
CA VAL A 165 -12.67 6.15 -17.38
C VAL A 165 -12.07 7.35 -18.12
N LEU A 166 -10.75 7.56 -18.06
CA LEU A 166 -10.10 8.66 -18.78
C LEU A 166 -10.26 8.56 -20.31
N GLU A 167 -10.27 7.35 -20.88
CA GLU A 167 -10.53 7.15 -22.31
C GLU A 167 -11.92 7.65 -22.77
N GLN A 168 -12.87 7.79 -21.84
CA GLN A 168 -14.23 8.26 -22.11
C GLN A 168 -14.42 9.75 -21.83
N LEU A 169 -13.40 10.41 -21.25
CA LEU A 169 -13.49 11.78 -20.75
C LEU A 169 -12.70 12.76 -21.62
N ASP A 170 -13.17 14.00 -21.65
CA ASP A 170 -12.46 15.13 -22.24
C ASP A 170 -11.28 15.59 -21.35
N ALA A 171 -10.33 16.32 -21.97
CA ALA A 171 -9.07 16.69 -21.32
C ALA A 171 -9.21 17.53 -20.04
N GLU A 172 -10.31 18.26 -19.90
CA GLU A 172 -10.59 19.07 -18.71
C GLU A 172 -11.10 18.19 -17.56
N SER A 173 -11.98 17.23 -17.86
CA SER A 173 -12.45 16.19 -16.94
C SER A 173 -11.32 15.28 -16.41
N MET A 174 -10.21 15.16 -17.15
CA MET A 174 -9.05 14.35 -16.71
C MET A 174 -8.31 14.93 -15.50
N LYS A 175 -8.39 16.26 -15.27
CA LYS A 175 -7.70 16.91 -14.13
C LYS A 175 -8.32 16.56 -12.77
N ILE A 176 -9.59 16.16 -12.79
CA ILE A 176 -10.41 15.78 -11.63
C ILE A 176 -9.90 14.50 -10.99
N LEU A 177 -9.59 13.49 -11.82
CA LEU A 177 -9.18 12.17 -11.36
C LEU A 177 -7.64 12.07 -11.33
N SER A 178 -7.01 12.72 -10.33
CA SER A 178 -5.56 12.58 -10.13
C SER A 178 -5.20 11.18 -9.64
N LEU A 179 -4.43 10.43 -10.44
CA LEU A 179 -3.95 9.10 -10.05
C LEU A 179 -3.10 9.17 -8.77
N GLU A 180 -2.30 10.21 -8.58
CA GLU A 180 -1.47 10.36 -7.38
C GLU A 180 -2.32 10.50 -6.11
N ARG A 181 -3.40 11.30 -6.16
CA ARG A 181 -4.35 11.47 -5.04
C ARG A 181 -5.07 10.17 -4.74
N LEU A 182 -5.56 9.47 -5.76
CA LEU A 182 -6.18 8.16 -5.65
C LEU A 182 -5.24 7.11 -5.03
N GLU A 183 -3.97 7.08 -5.45
CA GLU A 183 -2.97 6.19 -4.85
C GLU A 183 -2.68 6.52 -3.39
N ALA A 184 -2.65 7.81 -3.02
CA ALA A 184 -2.46 8.24 -1.65
C ALA A 184 -3.66 7.86 -0.75
N GLN A 185 -4.88 8.06 -1.24
CA GLN A 185 -6.11 7.64 -0.55
C GLN A 185 -6.17 6.12 -0.40
N LEU A 186 -5.82 5.36 -1.44
CA LEU A 186 -5.75 3.91 -1.36
C LEU A 186 -4.75 3.43 -0.30
N LYS A 187 -3.57 4.06 -0.21
CA LYS A 187 -2.58 3.77 0.84
C LYS A 187 -3.16 4.02 2.24
N ALA A 188 -3.93 5.09 2.41
CA ALA A 188 -4.61 5.37 3.68
C ALA A 188 -5.67 4.30 4.00
N CYS A 189 -6.50 3.90 3.03
CA CYS A 189 -7.46 2.81 3.21
C CYS A 189 -6.78 1.49 3.58
N HIS A 190 -5.65 1.15 2.94
CA HIS A 190 -4.89 -0.04 3.29
C HIS A 190 -4.38 -0.04 4.73
N CYS A 191 -4.17 1.12 5.36
CA CYS A 191 -3.78 1.19 6.77
C CYS A 191 -4.91 0.79 7.73
N SER A 192 -6.18 0.92 7.33
CA SER A 192 -7.32 0.48 8.15
C SER A 192 -7.62 -1.00 7.96
N PHE A 193 -7.83 -1.72 9.05
CA PHE A 193 -8.11 -3.16 9.02
C PHE A 193 -9.44 -3.48 8.32
N VAL A 194 -10.40 -2.55 8.30
CA VAL A 194 -11.73 -2.76 7.74
C VAL A 194 -11.67 -3.17 6.27
N PHE A 195 -10.76 -2.58 5.51
CA PHE A 195 -10.59 -2.84 4.08
C PHE A 195 -9.92 -4.18 3.75
N SER A 196 -9.29 -4.85 4.73
CA SER A 196 -8.70 -6.18 4.53
C SER A 196 -9.73 -7.25 4.16
N LYS A 197 -11.01 -7.02 4.49
CA LYS A 197 -12.13 -7.93 4.23
C LYS A 197 -12.86 -7.65 2.91
N ILE A 198 -12.51 -6.54 2.25
CA ILE A 198 -13.25 -6.03 1.09
C ILE A 198 -12.57 -6.49 -0.20
N LYS A 199 -13.38 -6.70 -1.23
CA LYS A 199 -12.89 -6.99 -2.58
C LYS A 199 -12.07 -5.81 -3.13
N PRO A 200 -10.82 -6.02 -3.59
CA PRO A 200 -10.01 -5.02 -4.27
C PRO A 200 -10.73 -4.24 -5.37
N SER A 201 -11.56 -4.91 -6.19
CA SER A 201 -12.36 -4.28 -7.26
C SER A 201 -13.38 -3.29 -6.71
N LEU A 202 -14.10 -3.68 -5.65
CA LEU A 202 -15.10 -2.83 -4.99
C LEU A 202 -14.43 -1.62 -4.31
N LEU A 203 -13.29 -1.82 -3.64
CA LEU A 203 -12.54 -0.72 -3.02
C LEU A 203 -12.03 0.28 -4.07
N ALA A 204 -11.47 -0.22 -5.18
CA ALA A 204 -10.97 0.63 -6.26
C ALA A 204 -12.08 1.47 -6.91
N LEU A 205 -13.24 0.86 -7.18
CA LEU A 205 -14.41 1.58 -7.72
C LEU A 205 -14.91 2.63 -6.71
N ALA A 206 -15.06 2.25 -5.43
CA ALA A 206 -15.53 3.17 -4.40
C ALA A 206 -14.62 4.38 -4.22
N LEU A 207 -13.29 4.22 -4.32
CA LEU A 207 -12.32 5.31 -4.30
C LEU A 207 -12.47 6.26 -5.49
N LEU A 208 -12.64 5.71 -6.71
CA LEU A 208 -12.91 6.54 -7.89
C LEU A 208 -14.21 7.33 -7.76
N CYS A 209 -15.27 6.68 -7.27
CA CYS A 209 -16.54 7.35 -7.02
C CYS A 209 -16.41 8.41 -5.92
N PHE A 210 -15.62 8.15 -4.88
CA PHE A 210 -15.37 9.13 -3.82
C PHE A 210 -14.68 10.38 -4.37
N GLU A 211 -13.57 10.22 -5.09
CA GLU A 211 -12.82 11.35 -5.68
C GLU A 211 -13.66 12.13 -6.70
N ALA A 212 -14.47 11.44 -7.51
CA ALA A 212 -15.35 12.10 -8.47
C ALA A 212 -16.41 13.00 -7.83
N HIS A 213 -16.83 12.71 -6.58
CA HIS A 213 -17.84 13.48 -5.85
C HIS A 213 -17.24 14.52 -4.90
N ASP A 214 -15.94 14.43 -4.61
CA ASP A 214 -15.21 15.32 -3.70
C ASP A 214 -14.68 16.53 -4.49
N GLU A 215 -15.32 17.70 -4.35
CA GLU A 215 -14.86 19.02 -4.86
C GLU A 215 -14.84 19.25 -6.39
N HIS A 216 -15.93 19.01 -7.13
CA HIS A 216 -15.95 19.30 -8.57
C HIS A 216 -17.22 20.01 -9.06
N ASP A 217 -17.07 20.85 -10.09
CA ASP A 217 -18.16 21.57 -10.76
C ASP A 217 -19.22 20.59 -11.30
N PRO A 218 -20.53 20.89 -11.14
CA PRO A 218 -21.60 19.96 -11.47
C PRO A 218 -21.64 19.53 -12.95
N GLU A 219 -21.04 20.31 -13.87
CA GLU A 219 -21.06 20.02 -15.31
C GLU A 219 -20.14 18.85 -15.72
N TYR A 220 -19.04 18.62 -15.01
CA TYR A 220 -18.13 17.48 -15.27
C TYR A 220 -18.56 16.20 -14.55
N LEU A 221 -19.42 16.34 -13.54
CA LEU A 221 -19.90 15.23 -12.71
C LEU A 221 -20.76 14.25 -13.51
N ASP A 222 -21.56 14.73 -14.46
CA ASP A 222 -22.50 13.89 -15.22
C ASP A 222 -21.78 12.86 -16.09
N LYS A 223 -20.76 13.28 -16.86
CA LYS A 223 -19.97 12.37 -17.72
C LYS A 223 -19.18 11.35 -16.91
N ILE A 224 -18.55 11.79 -15.82
CA ILE A 224 -17.79 10.90 -14.92
C ILE A 224 -18.75 9.90 -14.27
N SER A 225 -19.93 10.35 -13.85
CA SER A 225 -20.96 9.49 -13.25
C SER A 225 -21.50 8.46 -14.24
N GLU A 226 -21.68 8.82 -15.51
CA GLU A 226 -22.06 7.88 -16.56
C GLU A 226 -20.98 6.81 -16.79
N ALA A 227 -19.72 7.22 -16.94
CA ALA A 227 -18.59 6.29 -17.08
C ALA A 227 -18.45 5.33 -15.89
N LEU A 228 -18.61 5.84 -14.66
CA LEU A 228 -18.59 5.04 -13.44
C LEU A 228 -19.79 4.10 -13.34
N SER A 229 -20.98 4.53 -13.78
CA SER A 229 -22.18 3.69 -13.82
C SER A 229 -22.03 2.53 -14.80
N ASN A 230 -21.45 2.79 -15.98
CA ASN A 230 -21.12 1.76 -16.97
C ASN A 230 -20.13 0.74 -16.40
N LEU A 231 -19.09 1.21 -15.71
CA LEU A 231 -18.10 0.35 -15.06
C LEU A 231 -18.73 -0.48 -13.93
N GLN A 232 -19.62 0.11 -13.13
CA GLN A 232 -20.34 -0.58 -12.07
C GLN A 232 -21.22 -1.72 -12.62
N GLN A 233 -21.92 -1.48 -13.73
CA GLN A 233 -22.72 -2.51 -14.40
C GLN A 233 -21.85 -3.67 -14.89
N GLN A 234 -20.69 -3.39 -15.49
CA GLN A 234 -19.75 -4.42 -15.93
C GLN A 234 -19.18 -5.26 -14.78
N LEU A 235 -19.01 -4.66 -13.60
CA LEU A 235 -18.55 -5.34 -12.38
C LEU A 235 -19.67 -6.10 -11.64
N ASN A 236 -20.94 -5.90 -12.03
CA ASN A 236 -22.12 -6.45 -11.36
C ASN A 236 -22.14 -6.14 -9.85
N ILE A 237 -21.78 -4.90 -9.49
CA ILE A 237 -21.79 -4.39 -8.11
C ILE A 237 -23.14 -3.73 -7.83
N LYS A 238 -23.76 -4.05 -6.70
CA LYS A 238 -25.03 -3.44 -6.28
C LYS A 238 -24.81 -1.99 -5.82
N ASP A 239 -25.76 -1.11 -6.15
CA ASP A 239 -25.70 0.31 -5.76
C ASP A 239 -25.52 0.49 -4.23
N GLY A 240 -26.28 -0.26 -3.44
CA GLY A 240 -26.21 -0.18 -1.97
C GLY A 240 -24.84 -0.54 -1.41
N ASP A 241 -24.16 -1.53 -2.01
CA ASP A 241 -22.80 -1.92 -1.59
C ASP A 241 -21.80 -0.81 -1.93
N LEU A 242 -21.93 -0.18 -3.11
CA LEU A 242 -21.06 0.90 -3.54
C LEU A 242 -21.23 2.16 -2.67
N VAL A 243 -22.47 2.56 -2.37
CA VAL A 243 -22.75 3.72 -1.50
C VAL A 243 -22.18 3.51 -0.11
N CYS A 244 -22.43 2.35 0.51
CA CYS A 244 -21.90 2.01 1.82
C CYS A 244 -20.36 2.03 1.83
N MET A 245 -19.73 1.46 0.79
CA MET A 245 -18.27 1.46 0.68
C MET A 245 -17.69 2.85 0.47
N ARG A 246 -18.34 3.72 -0.30
CA ARG A 246 -17.92 5.11 -0.48
C ARG A 246 -17.97 5.90 0.82
N GLU A 247 -19.05 5.75 1.60
CA GLU A 247 -19.14 6.38 2.93
C GLU A 247 -18.05 5.87 3.89
N LEU A 248 -17.75 4.58 3.83
CA LEU A 248 -16.69 3.98 4.64
C LEU A 248 -15.30 4.49 4.28
N VAL A 249 -15.02 4.66 2.98
CA VAL A 249 -13.82 5.31 2.47
C VAL A 249 -13.74 6.75 2.98
N GLY A 250 -14.81 7.53 2.86
CA GLY A 250 -14.85 8.92 3.35
C GLY A 250 -14.56 9.02 4.85
N LYS A 251 -15.18 8.16 5.68
CA LYS A 251 -14.90 8.09 7.12
C LYS A 251 -13.43 7.75 7.40
N CYS A 252 -12.88 6.74 6.73
CA CYS A 252 -11.48 6.34 6.89
C CYS A 252 -10.51 7.47 6.51
N LEU A 253 -10.78 8.18 5.42
CA LEU A 253 -9.92 9.27 4.96
C LEU A 253 -9.98 10.48 5.91
N ALA A 254 -11.16 10.80 6.45
CA ALA A 254 -11.31 11.83 7.48
C ALA A 254 -10.55 11.48 8.77
N GLU A 255 -10.68 10.23 9.24
CA GLU A 255 -9.92 9.72 10.39
C GLU A 255 -8.40 9.73 10.12
N TYR A 256 -7.97 9.35 8.92
CA TYR A 256 -6.56 9.38 8.54
C TYR A 256 -5.98 10.81 8.49
N ALA A 257 -6.76 11.78 8.01
CA ALA A 257 -6.38 13.19 8.00
C ALA A 257 -6.23 13.73 9.43
N THR A 258 -7.18 13.44 10.32
CA THR A 258 -7.15 13.88 11.72
C THR A 258 -6.01 13.23 12.52
N THR A 259 -5.73 11.94 12.30
CA THR A 259 -4.65 11.22 13.00
C THR A 259 -3.25 11.67 12.58
N LYS A 260 -3.04 12.12 11.32
CA LYS A 260 -1.80 12.81 10.94
C LYS A 260 -1.68 14.21 11.56
N CYS A 261 -2.79 14.89 11.83
CA CYS A 261 -2.82 16.14 12.60
C CYS A 261 -2.57 15.92 14.11
N CYS A 262 -2.72 14.69 14.61
CA CYS A 262 -2.09 14.24 15.86
C CYS A 262 -0.61 13.98 15.63
N ARG A 263 0.13 15.08 15.55
CA ARG A 263 1.60 15.22 15.51
C ARG A 263 2.36 13.92 15.83
N PRO A 264 3.27 13.43 14.96
CA PRO A 264 4.35 12.59 15.47
C PRO A 264 5.00 13.39 16.60
N ASN A 265 5.08 12.75 17.76
CA ASN A 265 5.75 13.25 18.94
C ASN A 265 6.94 14.12 18.52
N VAL A 266 6.93 15.42 18.84
CA VAL A 266 8.00 16.39 18.51
C VAL A 266 9.26 16.11 19.36
N GLN A 267 9.50 14.84 19.70
CA GLN A 267 10.83 14.40 20.03
C GLN A 267 11.65 14.54 18.76
N ARG A 268 12.38 15.67 18.69
CA ARG A 268 13.52 15.86 17.79
C ARG A 268 14.20 14.51 17.61
N LEU A 269 14.34 14.05 16.37
CA LEU A 269 15.15 12.89 16.03
C LEU A 269 16.51 13.06 16.73
N ARG A 270 16.67 12.42 17.88
CA ARG A 270 17.89 12.49 18.67
C ARG A 270 18.72 11.35 18.19
N TRP A 271 19.67 11.65 17.31
CA TRP A 271 20.73 10.72 16.92
C TRP A 271 21.50 10.33 18.17
N THR A 272 21.08 9.25 18.81
CA THR A 272 21.69 8.74 20.03
C THR A 272 22.75 7.75 19.58
N ILE A 273 23.96 8.26 19.38
CA ILE A 273 25.11 7.46 18.98
C ILE A 273 25.44 6.50 20.14
N SER A 274 25.60 5.20 19.85
CA SER A 274 25.99 4.25 20.89
C SER A 274 27.31 4.67 21.54
N GLY A 275 27.51 4.41 22.84
CA GLY A 275 28.76 4.79 23.52
C GLY A 275 30.02 4.21 22.87
N ARG A 276 29.90 3.08 22.14
CA ARG A 276 31.00 2.51 21.34
C ARG A 276 31.27 3.33 20.07
N THR A 277 30.20 3.71 19.36
CA THR A 277 30.28 4.53 18.14
C THR A 277 30.79 5.94 18.45
N ALA A 278 30.36 6.54 19.57
CA ALA A 278 30.83 7.85 20.02
C ALA A 278 32.34 7.86 20.35
N ARG A 279 32.88 6.74 20.86
CA ARG A 279 34.31 6.58 21.13
C ARG A 279 35.14 6.33 19.87
N GLN A 280 34.54 5.78 18.81
CA GLN A 280 35.21 5.54 17.53
C GLN A 280 35.16 6.75 16.58
N LEU A 281 34.19 7.63 16.75
CA LEU A 281 34.14 8.94 16.09
C LEU A 281 35.22 9.85 16.70
N LYS A 282 36.46 9.71 16.22
CA LYS A 282 37.52 10.67 16.53
C LYS A 282 37.17 12.03 15.91
N HIS A 283 37.44 13.10 16.65
CA HIS A 283 37.37 14.49 16.21
C HIS A 283 38.24 14.75 14.97
N SER A 284 37.70 14.52 13.77
CA SER A 284 38.27 15.06 12.54
C SER A 284 37.79 16.50 12.33
N TYR A 285 38.05 17.39 13.30
CA TYR A 285 37.78 18.83 13.17
C TYR A 285 38.65 19.51 12.10
N TYR A 286 39.68 18.83 11.58
CA TYR A 286 40.64 19.40 10.63
C TYR A 286 40.35 19.12 9.15
N LYS A 287 39.21 18.53 8.78
CA LYS A 287 38.87 18.22 7.37
C LYS A 287 37.46 18.62 6.94
N ILE A 288 36.85 19.60 7.61
CA ILE A 288 35.67 20.26 7.06
C ILE A 288 36.18 21.45 6.27
N THR A 289 36.22 21.33 4.94
CA THR A 289 36.30 22.51 4.08
C THR A 289 35.09 23.37 4.40
N HIS A 290 35.32 24.55 4.99
CA HIS A 290 34.25 25.51 5.25
C HIS A 290 33.54 25.80 3.92
N LEU A 291 32.28 25.37 3.80
CA LEU A 291 31.41 25.80 2.72
C LEU A 291 31.24 27.32 2.86
N PRO A 292 31.37 28.10 1.77
CA PRO A 292 31.23 29.54 1.86
C PRO A 292 29.81 29.91 2.33
N THR A 293 29.75 30.78 3.34
CA THR A 293 28.50 31.35 3.85
C THR A 293 27.89 32.23 2.76
N ILE A 294 26.66 31.92 2.33
CA ILE A 294 25.90 32.78 1.43
C ILE A 294 25.48 34.02 2.22
N PRO A 295 25.92 35.24 1.85
CA PRO A 295 25.48 36.44 2.53
C PRO A 295 24.05 36.76 2.11
N GLU A 296 23.12 36.73 3.05
CA GLU A 296 21.81 37.36 2.90
C GLU A 296 22.01 38.88 2.97
N SER A 297 22.31 39.50 1.83
CA SER A 297 22.20 40.95 1.70
C SER A 297 20.73 41.32 1.61
N ALA A 298 20.26 41.99 2.67
CA ALA A 298 19.03 42.75 2.70
C ALA A 298 19.01 43.78 1.56
N CYS A 299 17.96 43.72 0.74
CA CYS A 299 17.21 44.84 0.15
C CYS A 299 15.91 44.26 -0.42
#